data_AF-A0A2R6M9V4-F1
#
_entry.id   AF-A0A2R6M9V4-F1
#
_cell.length_a   1.000
_cell.length_b   1.000
_cell.length_c   1.000
_cell.angle_alpha   90.00
_cell.angle_beta   90.00
_cell.angle_gamma   90.00
#
_symmetry.space_group_name_H-M   'P 1'
#
loop_
_entity.id
_entity.type
_entity.pdbx_description
1 polymer ?
#
loop_
_entity_poly.entity_id
_entity_poly.type
_entity_poly.pdbx_seq_one_letter_code
_entity_poly.pdbx_strand_id
1 'polypeptide(L)'
;MVTLDWRVESRAGVSLVELTVENPTDCARRVRVGNRLDGAVWPPRREGVPEAGWDDGGFEGVLAPGERRALGYASPAQPVEPPVELVWTERAGESERTDDAGWSADEVAPDAVPSDDATPEDVVRSLGDPRPPADAVPRPTPDAAPRPTARADSASPIPDPVESWLSAVAERADDGGSCATDSPLSPEDESALGAVARRIETLREETTSGGGRTEPRARRSP
;
A
#
# COMPACT_ATOMS: atom_id res chain seq x y z
N MET A 1 4.54 34.75 -1.78
CA MET A 1 3.99 34.17 -3.02
C MET A 1 4.52 32.75 -3.09
N VAL A 2 3.70 31.78 -3.50
CA VAL A 2 4.17 30.39 -3.65
C VAL A 2 5.18 30.32 -4.80
N THR A 3 6.27 29.61 -4.60
CA THR A 3 7.33 29.42 -5.62
C THR A 3 7.41 27.97 -6.05
N LEU A 4 7.76 27.75 -7.31
CA LEU A 4 7.85 26.44 -7.94
C LEU A 4 9.25 26.28 -8.56
N ASP A 5 9.95 25.24 -8.16
CA ASP A 5 11.20 24.77 -8.76
C ASP A 5 10.98 23.37 -9.33
N TRP A 6 11.64 23.04 -10.45
CA TRP A 6 11.42 21.77 -11.13
C TRP A 6 12.67 21.26 -11.84
N ARG A 7 12.69 19.95 -12.05
CA ARG A 7 13.67 19.24 -12.86
C ARG A 7 12.96 18.16 -13.66
N VAL A 8 13.36 17.99 -14.91
CA VAL A 8 12.86 16.89 -15.76
C VAL A 8 14.02 16.08 -16.28
N GLU A 9 13.86 14.76 -16.24
CA GLU A 9 14.80 13.81 -16.83
C GLU A 9 14.03 12.82 -17.71
N SER A 10 14.51 12.58 -18.94
CA SER A 10 13.93 11.53 -19.79
C SER A 10 14.74 10.24 -19.69
N ARG A 11 14.06 9.12 -19.41
CA ARG A 11 14.64 7.77 -19.34
C ARG A 11 13.71 6.76 -19.99
N ALA A 12 14.24 5.93 -20.88
CA ALA A 12 13.51 4.84 -21.53
C ALA A 12 12.15 5.26 -22.15
N GLY A 13 12.06 6.47 -22.72
CA GLY A 13 10.84 6.99 -23.33
C GLY A 13 9.81 7.53 -22.33
N VAL A 14 10.17 7.66 -21.06
CA VAL A 14 9.36 8.25 -20.00
C VAL A 14 10.05 9.51 -19.47
N SER A 15 9.29 10.56 -19.21
CA SER A 15 9.76 11.76 -18.54
C SER A 15 9.46 11.67 -17.05
N LEU A 16 10.51 11.73 -16.23
CA LEU A 16 10.44 11.85 -14.78
C LEU A 16 10.52 13.32 -14.42
N VAL A 17 9.50 13.84 -13.75
CA VAL A 17 9.42 15.22 -13.32
C VAL A 17 9.51 15.26 -11.80
N GLU A 18 10.48 16.00 -11.29
CA GLU A 18 10.66 16.32 -9.88
C GLU A 18 10.35 17.80 -9.70
N LEU A 19 9.58 18.16 -8.68
CA LEU A 19 9.26 19.56 -8.39
C LEU A 19 9.22 19.83 -6.90
N THR A 20 9.62 21.04 -6.53
CA THR A 20 9.50 21.57 -5.18
C THR A 20 8.55 22.75 -5.20
N VAL A 21 7.50 22.68 -4.39
CA VAL A 21 6.59 23.80 -4.14
C VAL A 21 6.88 24.37 -2.75
N GLU A 22 7.12 25.67 -2.68
CA GLU A 22 7.43 26.36 -1.42
C GLU A 22 6.41 27.45 -1.14
N ASN A 23 5.85 27.45 0.07
CA ASN A 23 4.98 28.49 0.59
C ASN A 23 5.73 29.35 1.63
N PRO A 24 6.41 30.43 1.23
CA PRO A 24 7.13 31.31 2.16
C PRO A 24 6.19 32.23 2.97
N THR A 25 4.87 32.08 2.84
CA THR A 25 3.91 32.96 3.53
C THR A 25 3.56 32.43 4.92
N ASP A 26 3.03 33.32 5.76
CA ASP A 26 2.61 33.06 7.13
C ASP A 26 1.23 32.39 7.25
N CYS A 27 0.55 32.14 6.13
CA CYS A 27 -0.74 31.45 6.12
C CYS A 27 -0.73 30.27 5.14
N ALA A 28 -1.55 29.27 5.44
CA ALA A 28 -1.70 28.10 4.60
C ALA A 28 -2.19 28.49 3.19
N ARG A 29 -1.75 27.75 2.18
CA ARG A 29 -2.08 28.00 0.78
C ARG A 29 -2.51 26.71 0.11
N ARG A 30 -3.68 26.72 -0.52
CA ARG A 30 -4.10 25.67 -1.44
C ARG A 30 -3.49 25.95 -2.80
N VAL A 31 -2.91 24.93 -3.41
CA VAL A 31 -2.15 25.03 -4.65
C VAL A 31 -2.58 23.96 -5.63
N ARG A 32 -2.60 24.33 -6.91
CA ARG A 32 -2.77 23.39 -8.01
C ARG A 32 -1.60 23.50 -8.96
N VAL A 33 -0.89 22.38 -9.13
CA VAL A 33 0.20 22.22 -10.06
C VAL A 33 -0.27 21.35 -11.22
N GLY A 34 -0.21 21.90 -12.43
CA GLY A 34 -0.63 21.22 -13.66
C GLY A 34 0.58 20.67 -14.43
N ASN A 35 0.40 19.47 -14.97
CA ASN A 35 1.31 18.89 -15.95
C ASN A 35 1.13 19.57 -17.32
N ARG A 36 2.23 19.95 -17.97
CA ARG A 36 2.24 20.51 -19.34
C ARG A 36 2.69 19.53 -20.41
N LEU A 37 3.16 18.35 -20.02
CA LEU A 37 3.50 17.30 -20.97
C LEU A 37 2.23 16.75 -21.61
N ASP A 38 2.28 16.45 -22.92
CA ASP A 38 1.18 15.89 -23.71
C ASP A 38 0.94 14.40 -23.42
N GLY A 39 0.89 14.01 -22.15
CA GLY A 39 0.75 12.63 -21.70
C GLY A 39 0.13 12.54 -20.31
N ALA A 40 -0.36 11.34 -19.97
CA ALA A 40 -0.95 11.08 -18.68
C ALA A 40 0.06 11.29 -17.53
N VAL A 41 -0.44 11.72 -16.37
CA VAL A 41 0.33 11.78 -15.14
C VAL A 41 0.34 10.39 -14.50
N TRP A 42 1.53 9.87 -14.24
CA TRP A 42 1.75 8.64 -13.48
C TRP A 42 2.29 9.02 -12.11
N PRO A 43 1.40 9.18 -11.11
CA PRO A 43 1.82 9.56 -9.78
C PRO A 43 2.53 8.40 -9.06
N PRO A 44 3.33 8.70 -8.03
CA PRO A 44 3.87 7.70 -7.14
C PRO A 44 2.74 6.89 -6.50
N ARG A 45 2.94 5.58 -6.40
CA ARG A 45 1.95 4.66 -5.85
C ARG A 45 2.52 3.90 -4.67
N ARG A 46 1.71 3.76 -3.62
CA ARG A 46 1.95 2.85 -2.49
C ARG A 46 0.86 1.80 -2.52
N GLU A 47 1.26 0.52 -2.58
CA GLU A 47 0.32 -0.61 -2.67
C GLU A 47 -0.66 -0.51 -3.86
N GLY A 48 -0.20 0.10 -4.97
CA GLY A 48 -1.02 0.33 -6.17
C GLY A 48 -1.93 1.55 -6.12
N VAL A 49 -2.07 2.20 -4.96
CA VAL A 49 -2.88 3.41 -4.77
C VAL A 49 -2.02 4.65 -5.04
N PRO A 50 -2.47 5.60 -5.89
CA PRO A 50 -1.82 6.90 -6.04
C PRO A 50 -1.67 7.63 -4.71
N GLU A 51 -0.55 8.29 -4.51
CA GLU A 51 -0.36 9.19 -3.38
C GLU A 51 -1.42 10.30 -3.37
N ALA A 52 -1.82 10.75 -2.18
CA ALA A 52 -2.86 11.75 -2.02
C ALA A 52 -2.52 13.07 -2.72
N GLY A 53 -3.55 13.73 -3.25
CA GLY A 53 -3.42 15.00 -3.98
C GLY A 53 -3.09 14.85 -5.46
N TRP A 54 -2.78 13.65 -5.95
CA TRP A 54 -2.57 13.43 -7.38
C TRP A 54 -3.86 13.07 -8.13
N ASP A 55 -4.03 13.65 -9.31
CA ASP A 55 -5.06 13.31 -10.28
C ASP A 55 -4.45 13.17 -11.70
N ASP A 56 -5.30 12.94 -12.71
CA ASP A 56 -4.87 12.72 -14.10
C ASP A 56 -4.10 13.90 -14.72
N GLY A 57 -4.25 15.11 -14.16
CA GLY A 57 -3.68 16.36 -14.68
C GLY A 57 -2.55 16.96 -13.84
N GLY A 58 -2.28 16.43 -12.63
CA GLY A 58 -1.21 16.93 -11.77
C GLY A 58 -1.49 16.77 -10.28
N PHE A 59 -0.99 17.72 -9.49
CA PHE A 59 -1.08 17.70 -8.04
C PHE A 59 -1.95 18.85 -7.51
N GLU A 60 -2.81 18.55 -6.55
CA GLU A 60 -3.54 19.51 -5.74
C GLU A 60 -3.35 19.21 -4.25
N GLY A 61 -3.10 20.25 -3.46
CA GLY A 61 -2.94 20.10 -2.02
C GLY A 61 -2.82 21.42 -1.29
N VAL A 62 -2.72 21.32 0.04
CA VAL A 62 -2.54 22.48 0.92
C VAL A 62 -1.13 22.47 1.49
N LEU A 63 -0.48 23.62 1.43
CA LEU A 63 0.83 23.88 2.02
C LEU A 63 0.66 24.72 3.28
N ALA A 64 1.18 24.23 4.40
CA ALA A 64 1.28 24.97 5.65
C ALA A 64 2.16 26.24 5.50
N PRO A 65 2.08 27.19 6.45
CA PRO A 65 2.97 28.35 6.47
C PRO A 65 4.44 27.93 6.52
N GLY A 66 5.27 28.48 5.61
CA GLY A 66 6.69 28.14 5.52
C GLY A 66 6.99 26.74 4.98
N GLU A 67 5.99 25.97 4.55
CA GLU A 67 6.19 24.60 4.08
C GLU A 67 6.89 24.57 2.72
N ARG A 68 7.82 23.61 2.58
CA ARG A 68 8.42 23.22 1.32
C ARG A 68 8.10 21.75 1.06
N ARG A 69 7.32 21.48 0.01
CA ARG A 69 6.87 20.13 -0.35
C ARG A 69 7.56 19.66 -1.63
N ALA A 70 8.19 18.49 -1.55
CA ALA A 70 8.74 17.79 -2.70
C ALA A 70 7.67 16.90 -3.32
N LEU A 71 7.56 16.93 -4.64
CA LEU A 71 6.58 16.18 -5.43
C LEU A 71 7.30 15.59 -6.64
N GLY A 72 6.82 14.47 -7.14
CA GLY A 72 7.33 13.89 -8.38
C GLY A 72 6.31 13.02 -9.07
N TYR A 73 6.39 12.93 -10.39
CA TYR A 73 5.55 12.07 -11.22
C TYR A 73 6.27 11.65 -12.49
N ALA A 74 5.74 10.65 -13.17
CA ALA A 74 6.21 10.23 -14.48
C ALA A 74 5.17 10.54 -15.56
N SER A 75 5.61 10.70 -16.80
CA SER A 75 4.71 10.83 -17.97
C SER A 75 5.31 10.14 -19.19
N PRO A 76 4.53 9.44 -20.02
CA PRO A 76 5.04 8.80 -21.25
C PRO A 76 5.33 9.81 -22.37
N ALA A 77 4.99 11.08 -22.19
CA ALA A 77 5.24 12.13 -23.17
C ALA A 77 6.69 12.64 -23.11
N GLN A 78 7.15 13.21 -24.21
CA GLN A 78 8.46 13.87 -24.27
C GLN A 78 8.48 15.12 -23.39
N PRO A 79 9.63 15.47 -22.79
CA PRO A 79 9.72 16.62 -21.91
C PRO A 79 9.51 17.91 -22.71
N VAL A 80 8.68 18.81 -22.17
CA VAL A 80 8.50 20.18 -22.65
C VAL A 80 9.00 21.15 -21.57
N GLU A 81 9.43 22.35 -21.96
CA GLU A 81 9.92 23.37 -21.02
C GLU A 81 9.03 24.62 -21.02
N PRO A 82 8.42 25.00 -19.88
CA PRO A 82 8.45 24.30 -18.58
C PRO A 82 7.55 23.04 -18.59
N PRO A 83 7.94 21.96 -17.88
CA PRO A 83 7.17 20.71 -17.80
C PRO A 83 5.93 20.83 -16.91
N VAL A 84 5.92 21.81 -16.01
CA VAL A 84 4.87 22.03 -15.01
C VAL A 84 4.50 23.50 -14.95
N GLU A 85 3.30 23.78 -14.47
CA GLU A 85 2.82 25.13 -14.24
C GLU A 85 2.00 25.21 -12.95
N LEU A 86 2.17 26.31 -12.22
CA LEU A 86 1.33 26.64 -11.08
C LEU A 86 0.03 27.25 -11.60
N VAL A 87 -1.02 26.43 -11.71
CA VAL A 87 -2.30 26.80 -12.34
C VAL A 87 -3.03 27.83 -11.50
N TRP A 88 -3.09 27.62 -10.18
CA TRP A 88 -3.68 28.57 -9.25
C TRP A 88 -3.16 28.38 -7.83
N THR A 89 -3.30 29.44 -7.02
CA THR A 89 -3.03 29.42 -5.58
C THR A 89 -4.02 30.30 -4.84
N GLU A 90 -4.52 29.85 -3.70
CA GLU A 90 -5.41 30.63 -2.84
C GLU A 90 -5.10 30.40 -1.35
N ARG A 91 -5.68 31.23 -0.47
CA ARG A 91 -5.56 31.01 0.98
C ARG A 91 -6.44 29.82 1.37
N ALA A 92 -5.88 28.83 2.04
CA ALA A 92 -6.67 27.73 2.57
C ALA A 92 -7.60 28.23 3.69
N GLY A 93 -8.83 27.71 3.71
CA GLY A 93 -9.79 27.96 4.78
C GLY A 93 -9.35 27.34 6.11
N GLU A 94 -9.98 27.74 7.21
CA GLU A 94 -9.68 27.20 8.55
C GLU A 94 -9.83 25.67 8.64
N SER A 95 -10.78 25.11 7.91
CA SER A 95 -11.07 23.67 7.88
C SER A 95 -10.09 22.84 7.03
N GLU A 96 -9.30 23.48 6.17
CA GLU A 96 -8.39 22.81 5.22
C GLU A 96 -6.92 22.87 5.69
N ARG A 97 -6.67 23.43 6.88
CA ARG A 97 -5.29 23.57 7.41
C ARG A 97 -4.70 22.25 7.92
N THR A 98 -5.44 21.15 7.90
CA THR A 98 -5.18 19.99 8.76
C THR A 98 -5.16 18.65 8.01
N ASP A 99 -4.81 18.65 6.73
CA ASP A 99 -4.90 17.41 5.94
C ASP A 99 -3.59 16.60 5.95
N ASP A 100 -2.55 17.07 6.65
CA ASP A 100 -1.21 16.44 6.66
C ASP A 100 -0.52 16.40 8.04
N ALA A 101 -1.29 16.58 9.12
CA ALA A 101 -0.79 16.38 10.48
C ALA A 101 -1.57 15.24 11.13
N GLY A 102 -0.99 14.04 11.07
CA GLY A 102 -1.30 12.86 11.87
C GLY A 102 -2.71 12.78 12.45
N TRP A 103 -3.51 11.89 11.87
CA TRP A 103 -4.73 11.34 12.45
C TRP A 103 -4.54 11.07 13.96
N SER A 104 -4.89 12.05 14.77
CA SER A 104 -5.04 11.90 16.21
C SER A 104 -6.46 11.43 16.40
N ALA A 105 -6.62 10.23 16.95
CA ALA A 105 -7.90 9.52 17.08
C ALA A 105 -8.87 10.15 18.11
N ASP A 106 -8.83 11.46 18.30
CA ASP A 106 -9.73 12.19 19.17
C ASP A 106 -10.49 13.23 18.34
N GLU A 107 -11.81 13.13 18.39
CA GLU A 107 -12.82 14.05 17.81
C GLU A 107 -13.26 13.78 16.36
N VAL A 108 -13.87 12.60 16.13
CA VAL A 108 -14.95 12.47 15.15
C VAL A 108 -16.26 12.25 15.91
N ALA A 109 -17.19 13.20 15.76
CA ALA A 109 -18.56 13.08 16.23
C ALA A 109 -19.23 11.84 15.61
N PRO A 110 -19.94 11.01 16.38
CA PRO A 110 -20.50 9.77 15.86
C PRO A 110 -21.81 10.04 15.12
N ASP A 111 -21.72 10.42 13.85
CA ASP A 111 -22.84 10.26 12.91
C ASP A 111 -22.59 9.00 12.06
N ALA A 112 -23.13 7.90 12.57
CA ALA A 112 -23.50 6.66 11.87
C ALA A 112 -22.53 6.13 10.79
N VAL A 113 -21.37 5.61 11.21
CA VAL A 113 -20.77 4.47 10.51
C VAL A 113 -21.63 3.23 10.80
N PRO A 114 -22.19 2.52 9.80
CA PRO A 114 -22.79 1.21 10.06
C PRO A 114 -21.67 0.30 10.58
N SER A 115 -21.96 -0.40 11.68
CA SER A 115 -21.02 -1.21 12.46
C SER A 115 -20.04 -2.02 11.63
N ASP A 116 -18.79 -1.98 12.10
CA ASP A 116 -17.64 -2.85 11.85
C ASP A 116 -17.90 -4.31 12.31
N ASP A 117 -19.06 -4.85 11.96
CA ASP A 117 -19.46 -6.26 12.19
C ASP A 117 -19.66 -6.98 10.84
N ALA A 118 -19.09 -6.44 9.76
CA ALA A 118 -19.00 -7.15 8.49
C ALA A 118 -17.95 -8.25 8.65
N THR A 119 -18.41 -9.46 8.94
CA THR A 119 -17.53 -10.61 9.01
C THR A 119 -17.03 -10.96 7.60
N PRO A 120 -15.89 -11.66 7.46
CA PRO A 120 -15.46 -12.17 6.16
C PRO A 120 -16.55 -13.00 5.44
N GLU A 121 -17.44 -13.63 6.21
CA GLU A 121 -18.58 -14.39 5.69
C GLU A 121 -19.65 -13.48 5.06
N ASP A 122 -19.86 -12.28 5.60
CA ASP A 122 -20.79 -11.29 5.03
C ASP A 122 -20.29 -10.75 3.68
N VAL A 123 -18.98 -10.59 3.54
CA VAL A 123 -18.36 -10.20 2.26
C VAL A 123 -18.51 -11.31 1.21
N VAL A 124 -18.26 -12.57 1.59
CA VAL A 124 -18.42 -13.72 0.68
C VAL A 124 -19.89 -13.87 0.25
N ARG A 125 -20.83 -13.64 1.17
CA ARG A 125 -22.27 -13.68 0.86
C ARG A 125 -22.69 -12.56 -0.08
N SER A 126 -22.09 -11.37 0.05
CA SER A 126 -22.33 -10.21 -0.81
C SER A 126 -21.85 -10.44 -2.25
N LEU A 127 -20.70 -11.12 -2.42
CA LEU A 127 -20.13 -11.44 -3.73
C LEU A 127 -20.89 -12.55 -4.48
N GLY A 128 -21.80 -13.26 -3.81
CA GLY A 128 -22.64 -14.29 -4.41
C GLY A 128 -21.90 -15.60 -4.73
N ASP A 129 -22.60 -16.51 -5.38
CA ASP A 129 -22.07 -17.84 -5.72
C ASP A 129 -21.09 -17.74 -6.91
N PRO A 130 -19.79 -18.02 -6.73
CA PRO A 130 -18.78 -17.88 -7.79
C PRO A 130 -18.86 -19.01 -8.82
N ARG A 131 -19.89 -19.86 -8.81
CA ARG A 131 -20.06 -20.91 -9.81
C ARG A 131 -20.22 -20.30 -11.19
N PRO A 132 -19.28 -20.55 -12.12
CA PRO A 132 -19.47 -20.15 -13.51
C PRO A 132 -20.71 -20.86 -14.08
N PRO A 133 -21.41 -20.25 -15.05
CA PRO A 133 -22.57 -20.88 -15.66
C PRO A 133 -22.19 -22.28 -16.22
N ALA A 134 -23.12 -23.22 -16.14
CA ALA A 134 -22.86 -24.66 -16.29
C ALA A 134 -22.40 -25.11 -17.69
N ASP A 135 -22.40 -24.19 -18.64
CA ASP A 135 -21.92 -24.29 -20.01
C ASP A 135 -20.48 -23.77 -20.18
N ALA A 136 -19.97 -22.96 -19.25
CA ALA A 136 -18.59 -22.51 -19.20
C ALA A 136 -17.61 -23.56 -18.62
N VAL A 137 -18.12 -24.60 -17.96
CA VAL A 137 -17.32 -25.71 -17.46
C VAL A 137 -17.18 -26.78 -18.55
N PRO A 138 -15.95 -27.08 -19.05
CA PRO A 138 -15.74 -28.16 -19.99
C PRO A 138 -16.24 -29.47 -19.40
N ARG A 139 -17.27 -30.05 -20.01
CA ARG A 139 -17.74 -31.38 -19.61
C ARG A 139 -16.79 -32.41 -20.20
N PRO A 140 -16.33 -33.40 -19.42
CA PRO A 140 -15.55 -34.49 -19.99
C PRO A 140 -16.40 -35.19 -21.06
N THR A 141 -15.97 -35.08 -22.31
CA THR A 141 -16.57 -35.76 -23.45
C THR A 141 -16.39 -37.27 -23.25
N PRO A 142 -17.41 -38.12 -23.40
CA PRO A 142 -17.30 -39.56 -23.15
C PRO A 142 -16.37 -40.31 -24.13
N ASP A 143 -15.78 -39.62 -25.11
CA ASP A 143 -14.75 -40.14 -26.01
C ASP A 143 -13.31 -39.76 -25.60
N ALA A 144 -13.16 -38.96 -24.54
CA ALA A 144 -11.87 -38.80 -23.86
C ALA A 144 -11.67 -40.01 -22.96
N ALA A 145 -10.97 -41.03 -23.47
CA ALA A 145 -10.58 -42.20 -22.70
C ALA A 145 -10.06 -41.79 -21.31
N PRO A 146 -10.48 -42.46 -20.22
CA PRO A 146 -9.94 -42.17 -18.89
C PRO A 146 -8.44 -42.40 -18.95
N ARG A 147 -7.67 -41.31 -18.88
CA ARG A 147 -6.23 -41.37 -18.67
C ARG A 147 -6.03 -42.14 -17.37
N PRO A 148 -5.36 -43.30 -17.36
CA PRO A 148 -5.16 -44.03 -16.12
C PRO A 148 -4.45 -43.10 -15.15
N THR A 149 -5.03 -42.93 -13.96
CA THR A 149 -4.34 -42.40 -12.78
C THR A 149 -3.33 -43.45 -12.33
N ALA A 150 -2.38 -43.77 -13.22
CA ALA A 150 -1.13 -44.34 -12.78
C ALA A 150 -0.52 -43.27 -11.89
N ARG A 151 -0.08 -43.69 -10.71
CA ARG A 151 1.00 -43.04 -9.98
C ARG A 151 2.21 -43.04 -10.91
N ALA A 152 2.22 -42.10 -11.83
CA ALA A 152 3.22 -41.96 -12.84
C ALA A 152 4.29 -41.09 -12.20
N ASP A 153 5.39 -41.72 -11.81
CA ASP A 153 6.72 -41.11 -11.88
C ASP A 153 6.96 -40.69 -13.33
N SER A 154 6.25 -39.63 -13.74
CA SER A 154 6.37 -38.97 -15.03
C SER A 154 6.90 -37.59 -14.74
N ALA A 155 8.20 -37.54 -14.49
CA ALA A 155 9.02 -36.45 -14.97
C ALA A 155 8.88 -36.41 -16.50
N SER A 156 7.73 -35.94 -17.00
CA SER A 156 7.66 -35.46 -18.36
C SER A 156 8.67 -34.31 -18.43
N PRO A 157 9.68 -34.37 -19.31
CA PRO A 157 10.69 -33.33 -19.39
C PRO A 157 9.93 -32.03 -19.66
N ILE A 158 10.21 -31.05 -18.80
CA ILE A 158 9.68 -29.72 -18.95
C ILE A 158 10.15 -29.24 -20.34
N PRO A 159 9.28 -28.66 -21.19
CA PRO A 159 9.69 -28.19 -22.50
C PRO A 159 10.90 -27.24 -22.37
N ASP A 160 11.88 -27.36 -23.27
CA ASP A 160 13.14 -26.57 -23.23
C ASP A 160 12.94 -25.06 -22.96
N PRO A 161 11.89 -24.38 -23.49
CA PRO A 161 11.66 -22.97 -23.18
C PRO A 161 11.33 -22.71 -21.70
N VAL A 162 10.64 -23.65 -21.05
CA VAL A 162 10.26 -23.56 -19.64
C VAL A 162 11.44 -23.92 -18.74
N GLU A 163 12.29 -24.88 -19.14
CA GLU A 163 13.56 -25.12 -18.43
C GLU A 163 14.48 -23.91 -18.51
N SER A 164 14.66 -23.35 -19.71
CA SER A 164 15.46 -22.13 -19.90
C SER A 164 14.93 -20.96 -19.07
N TRP A 165 13.60 -20.80 -19.01
CA TRP A 165 12.97 -19.78 -18.18
C TRP A 165 13.18 -20.02 -16.68
N LEU A 166 13.01 -21.27 -16.21
CA LEU A 166 13.24 -21.63 -14.80
C LEU A 166 14.71 -21.44 -14.39
N SER A 167 15.66 -21.76 -15.27
CA SER A 167 17.09 -21.48 -15.04
C SER A 167 17.36 -19.98 -14.94
N ALA A 168 16.78 -19.15 -15.80
CA ALA A 168 16.93 -17.69 -15.71
C ALA A 168 16.28 -17.09 -14.44
N VAL A 169 15.21 -17.71 -13.94
CA VAL A 169 14.60 -17.34 -12.65
C VAL A 169 15.49 -17.76 -11.49
N ALA A 170 16.12 -18.94 -11.54
CA ALA A 170 17.07 -19.40 -10.52
C ALA A 170 18.31 -18.50 -10.48
N GLU A 171 18.92 -18.18 -11.62
CA GLU A 171 20.05 -17.24 -11.71
C GLU A 171 19.67 -15.87 -11.14
N ARG A 172 18.48 -15.35 -11.45
CA ARG A 172 18.01 -14.08 -10.88
C ARG A 172 17.73 -14.16 -9.38
N ALA A 173 17.30 -15.31 -8.87
CA ALA A 173 17.10 -15.51 -7.43
C ALA A 173 18.45 -15.57 -6.69
N ASP A 174 19.46 -16.19 -7.29
CA ASP A 174 20.84 -16.22 -6.79
C ASP A 174 21.51 -14.83 -6.88
N ASP A 175 21.32 -14.10 -7.98
CA ASP A 175 21.83 -12.73 -8.19
C ASP A 175 21.07 -11.67 -7.36
N GLY A 176 19.79 -11.91 -7.09
CA GLY A 176 18.88 -10.97 -6.42
C GLY A 176 18.71 -11.18 -4.92
N GLY A 177 19.39 -12.16 -4.31
CA GLY A 177 19.02 -12.55 -2.96
C GLY A 177 19.91 -13.57 -2.28
N SER A 178 21.19 -13.26 -2.09
CA SER A 178 21.77 -13.49 -0.75
C SER A 178 21.25 -12.40 0.20
N CYS A 179 19.93 -12.39 0.41
CA CYS A 179 19.34 -11.69 1.55
C CYS A 179 19.57 -12.57 2.78
N ALA A 180 20.82 -12.65 3.23
CA ALA A 180 21.25 -12.88 4.61
C ALA A 180 20.46 -13.88 5.48
N THR A 181 19.89 -14.96 4.94
CA THR A 181 19.26 -15.99 5.78
C THR A 181 20.27 -16.95 6.42
N ASP A 182 21.52 -16.98 5.94
CA ASP A 182 22.62 -17.77 6.52
C ASP A 182 23.64 -16.92 7.29
N SER A 183 23.43 -15.60 7.40
CA SER A 183 24.21 -14.81 8.35
C SER A 183 23.70 -15.15 9.75
N PRO A 184 24.59 -15.54 10.70
CA PRO A 184 24.17 -15.64 12.08
C PRO A 184 23.56 -14.29 12.48
N LEU A 185 22.37 -14.34 13.08
CA LEU A 185 21.70 -13.16 13.61
C LEU A 185 22.70 -12.37 14.47
N SER A 186 22.66 -11.04 14.39
CA SER A 186 23.48 -10.23 15.28
C SER A 186 23.13 -10.60 16.73
N PRO A 187 24.09 -10.63 17.67
CA PRO A 187 23.79 -10.83 19.08
C PRO A 187 22.76 -9.82 19.62
N GLU A 188 22.64 -8.65 18.97
CA GLU A 188 21.62 -7.65 19.27
C GLU A 188 20.22 -8.10 18.84
N ASP A 189 20.10 -8.72 17.65
CA ASP A 189 18.83 -9.26 17.14
C ASP A 189 18.38 -10.46 17.99
N GLU A 190 19.30 -11.35 18.38
CA GLU A 190 19.01 -12.46 19.28
C GLU A 190 18.55 -11.96 20.66
N SER A 191 19.18 -10.89 21.16
CA SER A 191 18.79 -10.26 22.43
C SER A 191 17.42 -9.61 22.35
N ALA A 192 17.10 -8.96 21.23
CA ALA A 192 15.79 -8.35 20.98
C ALA A 192 14.68 -9.41 20.90
N LEU A 193 14.91 -10.50 20.17
CA LEU A 193 13.98 -11.62 20.10
C LEU A 193 13.80 -12.30 21.46
N GLY A 194 14.88 -12.46 22.24
CA GLY A 194 14.84 -12.97 23.61
C GLY A 194 14.02 -12.08 24.56
N ALA A 195 14.11 -10.76 24.42
CA ALA A 195 13.31 -9.81 25.19
C ALA A 195 11.82 -9.89 24.85
N VAL A 196 11.48 -10.01 23.56
CA VAL A 196 10.09 -10.20 23.10
C VAL A 196 9.52 -11.52 23.62
N ALA A 197 10.29 -12.61 23.55
CA ALA A 197 9.87 -13.91 24.07
C ALA A 197 9.56 -13.85 25.58
N ARG A 198 10.41 -13.21 26.39
CA ARG A 198 10.15 -13.02 27.82
C ARG A 198 8.91 -12.16 28.07
N ARG A 199 8.70 -11.10 27.28
CA ARG A 199 7.53 -10.23 27.41
C ARG A 199 6.22 -10.99 27.13
N ILE A 200 6.23 -11.85 26.11
CA ILE A 200 5.09 -12.74 25.80
C ILE A 200 4.80 -13.68 26.96
N GLU A 201 5.84 -14.27 27.56
CA GLU A 201 5.65 -15.17 28.70
C GLU A 201 5.08 -14.44 29.92
N THR A 202 5.60 -13.25 30.26
CA THR A 202 5.04 -12.42 31.34
C THR A 202 3.57 -12.08 31.09
N LEU A 203 3.19 -11.73 29.86
CA LEU A 203 1.79 -11.45 29.50
C LEU A 203 0.90 -12.70 29.62
N ARG A 204 1.43 -13.90 29.31
CA ARG A 204 0.70 -15.17 29.48
C ARG A 204 0.52 -15.52 30.96
N GLU A 205 1.53 -15.29 31.79
CA GLU A 205 1.47 -15.48 33.24
C GLU A 205 0.51 -14.48 33.89
N GLU A 206 0.52 -13.20 33.49
CA GLU A 206 -0.40 -12.16 33.99
C GLU A 206 -1.85 -12.46 33.62
N THR A 207 -2.12 -12.91 32.38
CA THR A 207 -3.46 -13.29 31.94
C THR A 207 -3.96 -14.57 32.62
N THR A 208 -3.06 -15.51 32.94
CA THR A 208 -3.39 -16.73 33.70
C THR A 208 -3.60 -16.44 35.19
N SER A 209 -2.86 -15.48 35.76
CA SER A 209 -2.94 -15.09 37.18
C SER A 209 -4.08 -14.09 37.47
N GLY A 210 -4.52 -13.34 36.45
CA GLY A 210 -5.63 -12.37 36.53
C GLY A 210 -7.04 -12.99 36.58
N GLY A 211 -7.19 -14.29 36.35
CA GLY A 211 -8.48 -15.00 36.36
C GLY A 211 -9.08 -15.30 37.76
N GLY A 212 -8.42 -14.88 38.84
CA GLY A 212 -8.77 -15.29 40.21
C GLY A 212 -8.86 -14.15 41.22
N ARG A 213 -9.80 -13.20 41.06
CA ARG A 213 -10.30 -12.45 42.23
C ARG A 213 -11.78 -12.10 42.14
N THR A 214 -12.56 -13.10 42.52
CA THR A 214 -13.95 -13.09 42.98
C THR A 214 -14.30 -11.93 43.90
N GLU A 215 -15.37 -11.20 43.56
CA GLU A 215 -16.11 -10.28 44.42
C GLU A 215 -16.65 -10.98 45.69
N PRO A 216 -16.68 -10.30 46.85
CA PRO A 216 -17.61 -10.62 47.92
C PRO A 216 -18.76 -9.59 47.98
N ARG A 217 -19.82 -9.92 47.25
CA ARG A 217 -21.23 -9.94 47.67
C ARG A 217 -21.63 -9.07 48.88
N ALA A 218 -22.32 -7.97 48.59
CA ALA A 218 -23.14 -7.21 49.54
C ALA A 218 -24.15 -8.10 50.28
N ARG A 219 -24.21 -7.99 51.61
CA ARG A 219 -25.33 -8.50 52.43
C ARG A 219 -26.00 -7.34 53.16
N ARG A 220 -27.33 -7.34 53.02
CA ARG A 220 -28.33 -6.44 53.59
C ARG A 220 -28.35 -6.43 55.12
N SER A 221 -28.84 -5.29 55.62
CA SER A 221 -29.37 -4.83 56.92
C SER A 221 -29.84 -5.85 57.97
N PRO A 222 -30.01 -5.40 59.23
CA PRO A 222 -31.26 -4.74 59.62
C PRO A 222 -31.12 -3.27 60.03
#